data_AF-A0A0T7GKZ7-F1
#
_entry.id   AF-A0A0T7GKZ7-F1
#
_cell.length_a   1.000
_cell.length_b   1.000
_cell.length_c   1.000
_cell.angle_alpha   90.00
_cell.angle_beta   90.00
_cell.angle_gamma   90.00
#
_symmetry.space_group_name_H-M   'P 1'
#
loop_
_entity.id
_entity.type
_entity.pdbx_description
1 polymer ?
#
loop_
_entity_poly.entity_id
_entity_poly.type
_entity_poly.pdbx_seq_one_letter_code
_entity_poly.pdbx_strand_id
1 'polypeptide(L)'
;MADKRAFQSPEFGAINLGQRKTRPMFADEHWQSQPWYEAPREDPAIPEVYTYTGGISFDPGDEVVFHSTSTAKSWQLQIYRDGHEPEMLHEAEIDGVFAPTPKDAYRNGCKWPVSHRFTLPADLRSGFYRVVSSCERPNGTRFVQHHFFVVRPTKKTRRAKILMILPTGTWTAYNDFGGCNHYFGVEGEDGCQPSGVLSLERPWTRGIVWLPAGAPRICADPGPEMGDAPRYPMKEWAFANGFGQYYAAAGWAQFDRHFVVWAEKEGYELDIITQTDLHCRPELIDAYPCLTIIGHDEYWTWEMRQAIERYIEKGGRLARFGANFLWQIRLEDDGKRQVCHKFKAIHKDPVAGTDKAHLLTTAWEDRNVRWPGASTVGVNGAHGMYASWGGFAPNGQKGFTVYRPTHWAFEGTGLHYADIFGDKQRIFAYEVDGLDYTFRHGLPYPVDVEGQPESIEILAMAPAVLAEDEPEGDGFRYYVRGSDHEGLVQCVEGEVTPEGLAKYRYGSGMMVHMTRGKGEVITAATCEWVMGLKRGDPFTQRITRNVLDRFTAG
;
A
#
# COMPACT_ATOMS: atom_id res chain seq x y z
N MET A 1 -40.00 -2.98 12.68
CA MET A 1 -38.69 -2.89 12.01
C MET A 1 -38.33 -1.41 12.00
N ALA A 2 -37.35 -0.99 12.77
CA ALA A 2 -36.93 0.42 12.79
C ALA A 2 -36.26 0.73 11.45
N ASP A 3 -36.72 1.81 10.80
CA ASP A 3 -36.17 2.34 9.56
C ASP A 3 -34.70 2.75 9.81
N LYS A 4 -33.76 1.86 9.49
CA LYS A 4 -32.33 2.20 9.55
C LYS A 4 -32.11 3.28 8.49
N ARG A 5 -32.01 4.55 8.92
CA ARG A 5 -31.58 5.65 8.03
C ARG A 5 -30.36 5.19 7.25
N ALA A 6 -30.40 5.35 5.93
CA ALA A 6 -29.26 5.07 5.07
C ALA A 6 -28.05 5.89 5.53
N PHE A 7 -26.88 5.27 5.63
CA PHE A 7 -25.63 5.96 5.95
C PHE A 7 -25.36 7.04 4.90
N GLN A 8 -25.15 8.28 5.36
CA GLN A 8 -24.79 9.40 4.50
C GLN A 8 -23.30 9.68 4.65
N SER A 9 -22.54 9.48 3.57
CA SER A 9 -21.10 9.71 3.57
C SER A 9 -20.79 11.20 3.77
N PRO A 10 -19.99 11.58 4.79
CA PRO A 10 -19.54 12.95 5.01
C PRO A 10 -18.88 13.63 3.80
N GLU A 11 -18.34 12.84 2.90
CA GLU A 11 -17.55 13.22 1.73
C GLU A 11 -18.40 13.60 0.51
N PHE A 12 -19.72 13.43 0.55
CA PHE A 12 -20.60 13.80 -0.56
C PHE A 12 -20.74 15.32 -0.68
N GLY A 13 -20.75 15.80 -1.94
CA GLY A 13 -21.01 17.20 -2.30
C GLY A 13 -19.79 17.93 -2.85
N ALA A 14 -19.90 19.26 -2.89
CA ALA A 14 -18.85 20.14 -3.40
C ALA A 14 -17.76 20.35 -2.34
N ILE A 15 -16.74 19.50 -2.35
CA ILE A 15 -15.64 19.49 -1.38
C ILE A 15 -14.32 19.97 -2.01
N ASN A 16 -13.49 20.64 -1.20
CA ASN A 16 -12.12 21.06 -1.51
C ASN A 16 -11.97 21.93 -2.77
N LEU A 17 -13.03 22.66 -3.15
CA LEU A 17 -12.98 23.58 -4.29
C LEU A 17 -12.36 24.93 -3.88
N GLY A 18 -11.36 25.35 -4.64
CA GLY A 18 -10.68 26.63 -4.48
C GLY A 18 -11.15 27.69 -5.48
N GLN A 19 -10.73 28.94 -5.26
CA GLN A 19 -10.95 30.02 -6.23
C GLN A 19 -10.10 29.78 -7.49
N ARG A 20 -10.71 29.97 -8.67
CA ARG A 20 -9.99 29.90 -9.95
C ARG A 20 -8.96 31.04 -10.04
N LYS A 21 -7.72 30.72 -10.39
CA LYS A 21 -6.63 31.68 -10.64
C LYS A 21 -6.05 31.47 -12.04
N THR A 22 -5.66 32.55 -12.72
CA THR A 22 -4.93 32.51 -13.98
C THR A 22 -3.46 32.71 -13.70
N ARG A 23 -2.59 31.84 -14.23
CA ARG A 23 -1.13 31.95 -14.15
C ARG A 23 -0.50 31.61 -15.51
N PRO A 24 0.68 32.15 -15.86
CA PRO A 24 1.46 31.60 -16.97
C PRO A 24 1.78 30.12 -16.71
N MET A 25 1.83 29.33 -17.78
CA MET A 25 2.28 27.94 -17.77
C MET A 25 3.47 27.86 -18.72
N PHE A 26 4.57 27.28 -18.25
CA PHE A 26 5.74 27.02 -19.10
C PHE A 26 5.67 25.58 -19.64
N ALA A 27 6.22 25.34 -20.83
CA ALA A 27 6.05 24.06 -21.54
C ALA A 27 6.72 22.86 -20.83
N ASP A 28 7.62 23.16 -19.91
CA ASP A 28 8.31 22.24 -19.02
C ASP A 28 7.66 22.13 -17.63
N GLU A 29 6.52 22.80 -17.37
CA GLU A 29 5.74 22.57 -16.15
C GLU A 29 4.76 21.41 -16.34
N HIS A 30 5.04 20.28 -15.70
CA HIS A 30 4.15 19.13 -15.68
C HIS A 30 4.32 18.35 -14.39
N TRP A 31 3.43 17.39 -14.16
CA TRP A 31 3.38 16.60 -12.93
C TRP A 31 4.68 15.80 -12.64
N GLN A 32 5.55 15.53 -13.63
CA GLN A 32 6.86 14.88 -13.36
C GLN A 32 7.97 15.89 -13.06
N SER A 33 7.99 17.08 -13.69
CA SER A 33 9.01 18.10 -13.41
C SER A 33 8.72 18.94 -12.17
N GLN A 34 7.45 18.99 -11.76
CA GLN A 34 6.98 19.70 -10.58
C GLN A 34 6.25 18.72 -9.65
N PRO A 35 6.98 17.85 -8.92
CA PRO A 35 6.36 17.06 -7.88
C PRO A 35 5.70 17.99 -6.85
N TRP A 36 4.55 17.59 -6.33
CA TRP A 36 3.76 18.38 -5.38
C TRP A 36 3.42 17.51 -4.18
N TYR A 37 3.16 18.17 -3.06
CA TYR A 37 2.75 17.54 -1.82
C TYR A 37 1.57 18.30 -1.20
N GLU A 38 0.85 17.64 -0.31
CA GLU A 38 -0.22 18.28 0.46
C GLU A 38 0.33 19.01 1.70
N ALA A 39 -0.15 20.24 1.92
CA ALA A 39 0.10 21.01 3.14
C ALA A 39 -1.05 22.02 3.39
N PRO A 40 -1.24 22.46 4.64
CA PRO A 40 -2.20 23.52 4.95
C PRO A 40 -1.81 24.83 4.28
N ARG A 41 -2.80 25.64 3.86
CA ARG A 41 -2.53 26.98 3.30
C ARG A 41 -2.13 27.99 4.36
N GLU A 42 -2.59 27.77 5.60
CA GLU A 42 -2.40 28.66 6.75
C GLU A 42 -2.92 30.10 6.53
N ASP A 43 -3.84 30.27 5.58
CA ASP A 43 -4.49 31.54 5.30
C ASP A 43 -5.77 31.66 6.15
N PRO A 44 -5.85 32.61 7.11
CA PRO A 44 -7.03 32.78 7.96
C PRO A 44 -8.29 33.18 7.17
N ALA A 45 -8.17 33.65 5.93
CA ALA A 45 -9.32 33.94 5.06
C ALA A 45 -9.90 32.68 4.39
N ILE A 46 -9.19 31.55 4.42
CA ILE A 46 -9.60 30.30 3.78
C ILE A 46 -9.75 29.22 4.86
N PRO A 47 -11.00 28.91 5.29
CA PRO A 47 -11.25 27.85 6.26
C PRO A 47 -10.75 26.48 5.78
N GLU A 48 -9.91 25.87 6.60
CA GLU A 48 -9.35 24.52 6.46
C GLU A 48 -9.20 23.86 7.84
N VAL A 49 -9.12 22.53 7.86
CA VAL A 49 -8.82 21.75 9.07
C VAL A 49 -8.05 20.48 8.71
N TYR A 50 -6.92 20.27 9.37
CA TYR A 50 -6.15 19.03 9.23
C TYR A 50 -6.02 18.37 10.59
N THR A 51 -6.14 17.04 10.61
CA THR A 51 -6.13 16.25 11.85
C THR A 51 -5.27 15.00 11.69
N TYR A 52 -4.59 14.64 12.78
CA TYR A 52 -3.96 13.33 12.97
C TYR A 52 -4.15 12.86 14.42
N THR A 53 -3.74 11.63 14.72
CA THR A 53 -3.79 11.04 16.06
C THR A 53 -2.38 10.63 16.52
N GLY A 54 -2.15 10.56 17.83
CA GLY A 54 -0.83 10.19 18.39
C GLY A 54 -0.38 8.74 18.11
N GLY A 55 -1.26 7.92 17.56
CA GLY A 55 -1.02 6.58 17.06
C GLY A 55 -2.09 6.19 16.04
N ILE A 56 -1.86 5.13 15.27
CA ILE A 56 -2.77 4.68 14.20
C ILE A 56 -3.55 3.41 14.55
N SER A 57 -3.37 2.89 15.76
CA SER A 57 -4.06 1.69 16.25
C SER A 57 -4.25 1.72 17.76
N PHE A 58 -5.44 1.32 18.22
CA PHE A 58 -5.90 1.44 19.60
C PHE A 58 -6.64 0.17 20.04
N ASP A 59 -6.54 -0.17 21.33
CA ASP A 59 -7.41 -1.17 21.94
C ASP A 59 -8.82 -0.58 22.21
N PRO A 60 -9.89 -1.38 22.15
CA PRO A 60 -11.20 -0.98 22.67
C PRO A 60 -11.09 -0.50 24.12
N GLY A 61 -11.71 0.64 24.43
CA GLY A 61 -11.56 1.31 25.73
C GLY A 61 -10.45 2.35 25.82
N ASP A 62 -9.50 2.36 24.86
CA ASP A 62 -8.45 3.40 24.83
C ASP A 62 -9.05 4.78 24.51
N GLU A 63 -8.35 5.82 24.96
CA GLU A 63 -8.63 7.20 24.55
C GLU A 63 -7.85 7.54 23.28
N VAL A 64 -8.57 7.90 22.22
CA VAL A 64 -7.98 8.47 21.00
C VAL A 64 -7.83 9.97 21.18
N VAL A 65 -6.58 10.45 21.06
CA VAL A 65 -6.23 11.87 21.15
C VAL A 65 -5.99 12.43 19.75
N PHE A 66 -6.78 13.44 19.39
CA PHE A 66 -6.70 14.12 18.09
C PHE A 66 -5.90 15.41 18.22
N HIS A 67 -5.01 15.62 17.26
CA HIS A 67 -4.20 16.82 17.12
C HIS A 67 -4.56 17.49 15.80
N SER A 68 -4.89 18.79 15.86
CA SER A 68 -5.39 19.50 14.68
C SER A 68 -4.86 20.92 14.59
N THR A 69 -4.82 21.43 13.36
CA THR A 69 -4.76 22.87 13.08
C THR A 69 -5.97 23.26 12.24
N SER A 70 -6.56 24.40 12.52
CA SER A 70 -7.67 24.93 11.73
C SER A 70 -7.65 26.45 11.63
N THR A 71 -7.95 26.94 10.43
CA THR A 71 -8.24 28.36 10.16
C THR A 71 -9.73 28.67 10.23
N ALA A 72 -10.59 27.65 10.32
CA ALA A 72 -12.02 27.82 10.52
C ALA A 72 -12.32 28.23 11.98
N LYS A 73 -13.50 28.82 12.24
CA LYS A 73 -13.93 29.12 13.61
C LYS A 73 -14.37 27.88 14.37
N SER A 74 -15.06 26.98 13.68
CA SER A 74 -15.42 25.65 14.14
C SER A 74 -15.37 24.67 12.97
N TRP A 75 -15.29 23.39 13.28
CA TRP A 75 -15.22 22.31 12.30
C TRP A 75 -15.86 21.04 12.87
N GLN A 76 -16.24 20.13 11.98
CA GLN A 76 -16.91 18.87 12.32
C GLN A 76 -15.94 17.70 12.22
N LEU A 77 -15.93 16.86 13.26
CA LEU A 77 -15.26 15.58 13.31
C LEU A 77 -16.31 14.47 13.25
N GLN A 78 -16.19 13.58 12.27
CA GLN A 78 -17.03 12.39 12.16
C GLN A 78 -16.15 11.15 12.07
N ILE A 79 -16.47 10.13 12.86
CA ILE A 79 -15.72 8.87 12.92
C ILE A 79 -16.70 7.75 12.62
N TYR A 80 -16.37 6.91 11.63
CA TYR A 80 -17.19 5.75 11.30
C TYR A 80 -16.33 4.55 10.93
N ARG A 81 -16.82 3.34 11.19
CA ARG A 81 -16.20 2.13 10.69
C ARG A 81 -16.44 2.03 9.19
N ASP A 82 -15.39 1.93 8.40
CA ASP A 82 -15.50 1.74 6.95
C ASP A 82 -15.43 0.24 6.63
N GLY A 83 -16.41 -0.24 5.88
CA GLY A 83 -16.61 -1.64 5.52
C GLY A 83 -17.72 -1.76 4.48
N HIS A 84 -18.26 -2.97 4.29
CA HIS A 84 -19.41 -3.22 3.42
C HIS A 84 -20.64 -2.42 3.86
N GLU A 85 -20.90 -2.40 5.18
CA GLU A 85 -21.92 -1.57 5.82
C GLU A 85 -21.24 -0.57 6.78
N PRO A 86 -21.03 0.69 6.34
CA PRO A 86 -20.45 1.72 7.18
C PRO A 86 -21.33 2.07 8.38
N GLU A 87 -20.70 2.36 9.52
CA GLU A 87 -21.39 2.61 10.79
C GLU A 87 -20.77 3.80 11.51
N MET A 88 -21.57 4.86 11.72
CA MET A 88 -21.13 6.05 12.46
C MET A 88 -20.89 5.70 13.92
N LEU A 89 -19.70 6.04 14.41
CA LEU A 89 -19.26 5.81 15.78
C LEU A 89 -19.34 7.08 16.63
N HIS A 90 -18.93 8.21 16.07
CA HIS A 90 -18.80 9.46 16.84
C HIS A 90 -18.91 10.68 15.94
N GLU A 91 -19.54 11.74 16.46
CA GLU A 91 -19.65 13.05 15.80
C GLU A 91 -19.43 14.15 16.83
N ALA A 92 -18.67 15.19 16.48
CA ALA A 92 -18.44 16.35 17.34
C ALA A 92 -18.17 17.61 16.53
N GLU A 93 -18.73 18.73 16.97
CA GLU A 93 -18.31 20.07 16.56
C GLU A 93 -17.21 20.56 17.50
N ILE A 94 -16.11 21.05 16.93
CA ILE A 94 -14.89 21.42 17.66
C ILE A 94 -14.51 22.84 17.28
N ASP A 95 -14.08 23.63 18.27
CA ASP A 95 -13.55 24.96 18.04
C ASP A 95 -12.26 24.90 17.23
N GLY A 96 -12.14 25.78 16.24
CA GLY A 96 -10.96 25.87 15.40
C GLY A 96 -9.83 26.61 16.11
N VAL A 97 -8.68 25.96 16.21
CA VAL A 97 -7.45 26.54 16.75
C VAL A 97 -6.37 26.46 15.68
N PHE A 98 -5.84 27.61 15.28
CA PHE A 98 -4.72 27.67 14.36
C PHE A 98 -3.41 27.36 15.06
N ALA A 99 -2.64 26.44 14.49
CA ALA A 99 -1.24 26.19 14.83
C ALA A 99 -0.43 26.07 13.53
N PRO A 100 0.71 26.78 13.40
CA PRO A 100 1.53 26.71 12.19
C PRO A 100 2.13 25.31 12.01
N THR A 101 2.29 24.89 10.77
CA THR A 101 2.87 23.59 10.40
C THR A 101 4.39 23.75 10.28
N PRO A 102 5.18 22.97 11.04
CA PRO A 102 6.63 22.95 10.88
C PRO A 102 7.03 22.54 9.46
N LYS A 103 8.07 23.19 8.90
CA LYS A 103 8.60 22.86 7.56
C LYS A 103 9.15 21.43 7.45
N ASP A 104 9.50 20.83 8.59
CA ASP A 104 10.03 19.47 8.73
C ASP A 104 9.00 18.52 9.35
N ALA A 105 7.70 18.85 9.28
CA ALA A 105 6.62 18.02 9.83
C ALA A 105 6.63 16.59 9.27
N TYR A 106 7.07 16.40 8.03
CA TYR A 106 7.25 15.07 7.44
C TYR A 106 8.19 14.17 8.24
N ARG A 107 9.18 14.75 8.95
CA ARG A 107 10.25 14.04 9.67
C ARG A 107 10.05 14.08 11.19
N ASN A 108 9.53 15.19 11.72
CA ASN A 108 9.47 15.48 13.15
C ASN A 108 8.04 15.65 13.70
N GLY A 109 7.04 15.39 12.86
CA GLY A 109 5.63 15.55 13.20
C GLY A 109 5.17 17.00 13.23
N CYS A 110 3.86 17.19 13.21
CA CYS A 110 3.24 18.52 13.17
C CYS A 110 3.27 19.23 14.53
N LYS A 111 3.28 18.48 15.65
CA LYS A 111 3.25 19.00 17.03
C LYS A 111 2.08 19.95 17.31
N TRP A 112 0.99 19.81 16.57
CA TRP A 112 -0.23 20.58 16.77
C TRP A 112 -0.86 20.29 18.14
N PRO A 113 -1.59 21.26 18.73
CA PRO A 113 -2.26 21.08 20.01
C PRO A 113 -3.33 19.99 19.92
N VAL A 114 -3.65 19.42 21.08
CA VAL A 114 -4.81 18.52 21.21
C VAL A 114 -6.08 19.32 20.93
N SER A 115 -6.88 18.86 19.99
CA SER A 115 -8.16 19.47 19.61
C SER A 115 -9.37 18.70 20.14
N HIS A 116 -9.25 17.37 20.28
CA HIS A 116 -10.35 16.52 20.74
C HIS A 116 -9.83 15.23 21.40
N ARG A 117 -10.65 14.65 22.29
CA ARG A 117 -10.40 13.35 22.93
C ARG A 117 -11.66 12.51 22.84
N PHE A 118 -11.51 11.23 22.54
CA PHE A 118 -12.63 10.30 22.46
C PHE A 118 -12.24 8.93 23.02
N THR A 119 -12.93 8.48 24.07
CA THR A 119 -12.77 7.14 24.62
C THR A 119 -13.58 6.14 23.80
N LEU A 120 -12.91 5.14 23.23
CA LEU A 120 -13.55 4.08 22.47
C LEU A 120 -14.43 3.21 23.39
N PRO A 121 -15.62 2.76 22.93
CA PRO A 121 -16.37 1.73 23.65
C PRO A 121 -15.51 0.49 23.93
N ALA A 122 -15.63 -0.07 25.14
CA ALA A 122 -14.81 -1.19 25.58
C ALA A 122 -15.10 -2.51 24.85
N ASP A 123 -16.25 -2.59 24.17
CA ASP A 123 -16.71 -3.71 23.35
C ASP A 123 -16.65 -3.40 21.84
N LEU A 124 -16.04 -2.27 21.46
CA LEU A 124 -15.94 -1.85 20.06
C LEU A 124 -15.27 -2.95 19.22
N ARG A 125 -15.92 -3.30 18.11
CA ARG A 125 -15.42 -4.31 17.19
C ARG A 125 -14.11 -3.89 16.52
N SER A 126 -13.30 -4.87 16.15
CA SER A 126 -12.11 -4.59 15.34
C SER A 126 -12.50 -4.04 13.96
N GLY A 127 -11.65 -3.17 13.42
CA GLY A 127 -11.84 -2.66 12.07
C GLY A 127 -11.07 -1.38 11.78
N PHE A 128 -11.25 -0.89 10.56
CA PHE A 128 -10.75 0.39 10.08
C PHE A 128 -11.78 1.48 10.38
N TYR A 129 -11.39 2.49 11.16
CA TYR A 129 -12.24 3.63 11.49
C TYR A 129 -11.73 4.86 10.74
N ARG A 130 -12.53 5.32 9.78
CA ARG A 130 -12.25 6.55 9.05
C ARG A 130 -12.65 7.74 9.91
N VAL A 131 -11.78 8.72 9.92
CA VAL A 131 -11.96 10.01 10.57
C VAL A 131 -12.11 11.06 9.47
N VAL A 132 -13.20 11.82 9.49
CA VAL A 132 -13.46 12.91 8.56
C VAL A 132 -13.48 14.21 9.34
N SER A 133 -12.56 15.11 8.99
CA SER A 133 -12.54 16.49 9.49
C SER A 133 -13.05 17.41 8.39
N SER A 134 -14.03 18.26 8.70
CA SER A 134 -14.60 19.16 7.69
C SER A 134 -15.00 20.52 8.23
N CYS A 135 -14.93 21.55 7.39
CA CYS A 135 -15.43 22.88 7.74
C CYS A 135 -16.08 23.56 6.51
N GLU A 136 -17.08 24.39 6.77
CA GLU A 136 -17.73 25.19 5.73
C GLU A 136 -16.82 26.32 5.24
N ARG A 137 -16.91 26.65 3.95
CA ARG A 137 -16.23 27.79 3.34
C ARG A 137 -17.22 28.89 2.95
N PRO A 138 -16.78 30.16 2.88
CA PRO A 138 -17.66 31.28 2.53
C PRO A 138 -18.35 31.16 1.16
N ASN A 139 -17.78 30.37 0.26
CA ASN A 139 -18.34 30.11 -1.08
C ASN A 139 -19.41 28.99 -1.11
N GLY A 140 -19.84 28.47 0.05
CA GLY A 140 -20.82 27.39 0.16
C GLY A 140 -20.26 25.99 -0.16
N THR A 141 -18.93 25.86 -0.29
CA THR A 141 -18.25 24.57 -0.42
C THR A 141 -17.70 24.12 0.93
N ARG A 142 -17.27 22.88 1.05
CA ARG A 142 -16.65 22.36 2.28
C ARG A 142 -15.17 22.07 2.07
N PHE A 143 -14.35 22.30 3.09
CA PHE A 143 -13.07 21.63 3.19
C PHE A 143 -13.27 20.27 3.86
N VAL A 144 -12.64 19.22 3.35
CA VAL A 144 -12.72 17.86 3.88
C VAL A 144 -11.34 17.22 3.86
N GLN A 145 -10.90 16.71 5.01
CA GLN A 145 -9.68 15.94 5.19
C GLN A 145 -10.01 14.60 5.84
N HIS A 146 -9.19 13.59 5.52
CA HIS A 146 -9.37 12.23 5.98
C HIS A 146 -8.17 11.78 6.80
N HIS A 147 -8.45 11.17 7.94
CA HIS A 147 -7.51 10.45 8.77
C HIS A 147 -8.09 9.07 9.09
N PHE A 148 -7.34 8.21 9.76
CA PHE A 148 -7.86 6.93 10.23
C PHE A 148 -7.21 6.50 11.53
N PHE A 149 -7.86 5.55 12.19
CA PHE A 149 -7.19 4.65 13.11
C PHE A 149 -7.80 3.25 12.99
N VAL A 150 -7.06 2.26 13.44
CA VAL A 150 -7.52 0.88 13.57
C VAL A 150 -7.94 0.63 15.02
N VAL A 151 -9.03 -0.11 15.19
CA VAL A 151 -9.33 -0.74 16.47
C VAL A 151 -8.88 -2.18 16.36
N ARG A 152 -7.83 -2.55 17.09
CA ARG A 152 -7.27 -3.91 17.04
C ARG A 152 -8.10 -4.87 17.89
N PRO A 153 -8.09 -6.17 17.57
CA PRO A 153 -8.81 -7.16 18.36
C PRO A 153 -8.13 -7.39 19.72
N THR A 154 -8.93 -7.65 20.74
CA THR A 154 -8.48 -8.15 22.04
C THR A 154 -9.03 -9.54 22.29
N LYS A 155 -8.59 -10.22 23.37
CA LYS A 155 -9.20 -11.49 23.79
C LYS A 155 -10.73 -11.39 23.98
N LYS A 156 -11.27 -10.20 24.32
CA LYS A 156 -12.70 -9.96 24.53
C LYS A 156 -13.45 -9.58 23.25
N THR A 157 -12.79 -8.91 22.31
CA THR A 157 -13.43 -8.35 21.10
C THR A 157 -13.13 -9.11 19.82
N ARG A 158 -12.13 -10.01 19.81
CA ARG A 158 -11.87 -10.92 18.69
C ARG A 158 -13.13 -11.71 18.33
N ARG A 159 -13.48 -11.69 17.04
CA ARG A 159 -14.61 -12.45 16.48
C ARG A 159 -14.20 -13.28 15.27
N ALA A 160 -13.19 -12.81 14.53
CA ALA A 160 -12.81 -13.39 13.25
C ALA A 160 -11.84 -14.57 13.37
N LYS A 161 -11.83 -15.40 12.31
CA LYS A 161 -10.76 -16.39 12.05
C LYS A 161 -9.65 -15.83 11.17
N ILE A 162 -9.89 -14.69 10.52
CA ILE A 162 -8.94 -14.04 9.62
C ILE A 162 -8.46 -12.75 10.29
N LEU A 163 -7.14 -12.60 10.39
CA LEU A 163 -6.52 -11.35 10.80
C LEU A 163 -5.84 -10.69 9.60
N MET A 164 -6.35 -9.51 9.22
CA MET A 164 -5.80 -8.71 8.14
C MET A 164 -4.74 -7.74 8.69
N ILE A 165 -3.56 -7.74 8.06
CA ILE A 165 -2.46 -6.83 8.40
C ILE A 165 -2.43 -5.73 7.34
N LEU A 166 -2.68 -4.48 7.76
CA LEU A 166 -2.62 -3.32 6.87
C LEU A 166 -1.16 -2.92 6.59
N PRO A 167 -0.78 -2.65 5.33
CA PRO A 167 0.57 -2.27 4.95
C PRO A 167 0.87 -0.79 5.26
N THR A 168 0.73 -0.41 6.53
CA THR A 168 0.86 0.99 6.99
C THR A 168 2.28 1.56 6.84
N GLY A 169 3.31 0.72 6.77
CA GLY A 169 4.66 1.14 6.45
C GLY A 169 4.78 1.64 5.01
N THR A 170 4.12 0.96 4.07
CA THR A 170 3.97 1.41 2.68
C THR A 170 3.19 2.72 2.62
N TRP A 171 2.08 2.82 3.34
CA TRP A 171 1.30 4.05 3.34
C TRP A 171 2.15 5.24 3.83
N THR A 172 2.95 5.04 4.88
CA THR A 172 3.88 6.05 5.41
C THR A 172 4.91 6.46 4.37
N ALA A 173 5.49 5.49 3.65
CA ALA A 173 6.49 5.72 2.61
C ALA A 173 5.99 6.56 1.43
N TYR A 174 4.68 6.49 1.16
CA TYR A 174 4.00 7.23 0.09
C TYR A 174 3.29 8.49 0.57
N ASN A 175 3.17 8.73 1.89
CA ASN A 175 2.56 9.92 2.45
C ASN A 175 3.46 11.14 2.29
N ASP A 176 3.10 12.01 1.34
CA ASP A 176 3.83 13.25 1.03
C ASP A 176 3.46 14.45 1.91
N PHE A 177 2.48 14.30 2.82
CA PHE A 177 2.01 15.42 3.63
C PHE A 177 3.16 16.13 4.35
N GLY A 178 3.21 17.44 4.19
CA GLY A 178 4.20 18.31 4.85
C GLY A 178 5.55 18.39 4.16
N GLY A 179 5.76 17.76 3.00
CA GLY A 179 6.88 18.11 2.11
C GLY A 179 7.68 16.94 1.55
N CYS A 180 7.73 15.80 2.23
CA CYS A 180 8.55 14.66 1.80
C CYS A 180 7.84 13.32 2.05
N ASN A 181 8.22 12.36 1.22
CA ASN A 181 8.04 10.93 1.43
C ASN A 181 9.37 10.20 1.10
N HIS A 182 9.38 8.87 0.93
CA HIS A 182 10.60 8.12 0.60
C HIS A 182 11.03 8.18 -0.89
N TYR A 183 10.20 8.78 -1.77
CA TYR A 183 10.43 8.84 -3.22
C TYR A 183 10.74 10.23 -3.73
N PHE A 184 10.14 11.27 -3.15
CA PHE A 184 10.45 12.66 -3.44
C PHE A 184 10.31 13.53 -2.18
N GLY A 185 10.80 14.76 -2.27
CA GLY A 185 10.54 15.74 -1.24
C GLY A 185 11.34 17.00 -1.40
N VAL A 186 11.34 17.80 -0.33
CA VAL A 186 11.97 19.11 -0.23
C VAL A 186 13.32 19.07 0.51
N GLU A 187 13.94 17.90 0.67
CA GLU A 187 15.29 17.81 1.27
C GLU A 187 16.41 18.11 0.27
N GLY A 188 17.63 18.24 0.78
CA GLY A 188 18.82 18.54 -0.02
C GLY A 188 18.99 20.03 -0.30
N GLU A 189 20.15 20.41 -0.85
CA GLU A 189 20.51 21.80 -1.12
C GLU A 189 19.54 22.48 -2.11
N ASP A 190 19.08 21.72 -3.10
CA ASP A 190 18.15 22.19 -4.13
C ASP A 190 16.67 22.00 -3.75
N GLY A 191 16.36 21.38 -2.60
CA GLY A 191 14.99 21.16 -2.14
C GLY A 191 14.18 20.17 -3.02
N CYS A 192 14.84 19.14 -3.54
CA CYS A 192 14.26 18.16 -4.47
C CYS A 192 14.59 16.70 -4.10
N GLN A 193 15.03 16.42 -2.88
CA GLN A 193 15.38 15.06 -2.42
C GLN A 193 14.31 14.48 -1.47
N PRO A 194 14.09 13.15 -1.53
CA PRO A 194 13.25 12.45 -0.55
C PRO A 194 13.87 12.45 0.84
N SER A 195 13.05 12.14 1.85
CA SER A 195 13.52 11.93 3.21
C SER A 195 13.70 10.44 3.49
N GLY A 196 14.83 10.07 4.09
CA GLY A 196 15.05 8.73 4.64
C GLY A 196 14.36 8.49 5.99
N VAL A 197 13.71 9.51 6.57
CA VAL A 197 13.06 9.45 7.89
C VAL A 197 11.70 10.12 7.82
N LEU A 198 10.65 9.41 8.21
CA LEU A 198 9.26 9.90 8.17
C LEU A 198 8.59 9.73 9.54
N SER A 199 7.76 10.70 9.92
CA SER A 199 6.94 10.67 11.12
C SER A 199 5.51 10.22 10.80
N LEU A 200 4.90 9.46 11.72
CA LEU A 200 3.46 9.18 11.75
C LEU A 200 2.64 10.29 12.40
N GLU A 201 3.27 11.22 13.12
CA GLU A 201 2.58 12.31 13.84
C GLU A 201 2.26 13.48 12.90
N ARG A 202 1.64 13.14 11.76
CA ARG A 202 1.20 14.06 10.72
C ARG A 202 -0.05 13.51 9.99
N PRO A 203 -0.86 14.38 9.38
CA PRO A 203 -1.96 13.97 8.50
C PRO A 203 -1.55 13.02 7.37
N TRP A 204 -2.53 12.29 6.85
CA TRP A 204 -2.40 11.53 5.61
C TRP A 204 -2.75 12.39 4.41
N THR A 205 -1.90 12.33 3.38
CA THR A 205 -2.17 12.98 2.09
C THR A 205 -3.46 12.44 1.46
N ARG A 206 -4.17 13.32 0.75
CA ARG A 206 -5.45 13.03 0.10
C ARG A 206 -5.30 11.89 -0.87
N GLY A 207 -6.18 10.90 -0.70
CA GLY A 207 -6.28 9.73 -1.56
C GLY A 207 -5.76 8.44 -0.93
N ILE A 208 -4.97 8.49 0.15
CA ILE A 208 -4.56 7.29 0.90
C ILE A 208 -5.78 6.66 1.60
N VAL A 209 -6.58 7.48 2.30
CA VAL A 209 -7.69 6.99 3.14
C VAL A 209 -9.04 6.97 2.42
N TRP A 210 -9.25 7.89 1.47
CA TRP A 210 -10.50 7.98 0.72
C TRP A 210 -10.28 8.46 -0.72
N LEU A 211 -11.05 7.89 -1.65
CA LEU A 211 -11.10 8.28 -3.05
C LEU A 211 -12.55 8.34 -3.53
N PRO A 212 -12.89 9.31 -4.41
CA PRO A 212 -14.17 9.30 -5.09
C PRO A 212 -14.27 8.11 -6.05
N ALA A 213 -15.50 7.66 -6.33
CA ALA A 213 -15.75 6.65 -7.34
C ALA A 213 -15.21 7.12 -8.70
N GLY A 214 -14.53 6.22 -9.42
CA GLY A 214 -13.94 6.52 -10.73
C GLY A 214 -12.55 7.16 -10.69
N ALA A 215 -11.95 7.39 -9.51
CA ALA A 215 -10.53 7.73 -9.43
C ALA A 215 -9.67 6.68 -10.18
N PRO A 216 -8.77 7.10 -11.09
CA PRO A 216 -7.95 6.16 -11.86
C PRO A 216 -7.02 5.30 -10.99
N ARG A 217 -6.63 4.15 -11.51
CA ARG A 217 -5.69 3.22 -10.87
C ARG A 217 -4.36 3.17 -11.62
N ILE A 218 -3.34 2.57 -11.02
CA ILE A 218 -2.07 2.27 -11.71
C ILE A 218 -2.25 1.02 -12.55
N CYS A 219 -2.90 1.18 -13.69
CA CYS A 219 -3.00 0.20 -14.76
C CYS A 219 -3.27 1.00 -16.04
N ALA A 220 -2.76 0.53 -17.17
CA ALA A 220 -3.03 1.11 -18.48
C ALA A 220 -4.53 1.01 -18.77
N ASP A 221 -5.25 2.11 -18.52
CA ASP A 221 -6.68 2.27 -18.79
C ASP A 221 -7.01 3.69 -19.30
N PRO A 222 -7.45 3.85 -20.56
CA PRO A 222 -7.52 2.82 -21.61
C PRO A 222 -6.12 2.27 -21.95
N GLY A 223 -6.08 1.08 -22.56
CA GLY A 223 -4.82 0.55 -23.12
C GLY A 223 -4.35 1.41 -24.29
N PRO A 224 -3.03 1.53 -24.53
CA PRO A 224 -2.51 2.32 -25.64
C PRO A 224 -2.79 1.67 -27.00
N GLU A 225 -3.07 2.49 -28.01
CA GLU A 225 -3.11 2.07 -29.42
C GLU A 225 -1.69 1.89 -29.99
N MET A 226 -1.60 1.44 -31.25
CA MET A 226 -0.31 1.27 -31.92
C MET A 226 0.40 2.61 -32.09
N GLY A 227 1.56 2.75 -31.43
CA GLY A 227 2.37 3.97 -31.49
C GLY A 227 1.96 5.06 -30.49
N ASP A 228 0.97 4.80 -29.63
CA ASP A 228 0.60 5.74 -28.57
C ASP A 228 1.74 5.95 -27.57
N ALA A 229 1.83 7.18 -27.08
CA ALA A 229 2.64 7.51 -25.92
C ALA A 229 2.17 6.73 -24.68
N PRO A 230 3.08 6.25 -23.83
CA PRO A 230 2.72 5.88 -22.47
C PRO A 230 2.00 7.02 -21.73
N ARG A 231 0.96 6.67 -20.98
CA ARG A 231 0.18 7.61 -20.17
C ARG A 231 0.19 7.21 -18.70
N TYR A 232 -0.05 8.21 -17.85
CA TYR A 232 -0.12 8.03 -16.40
C TYR A 232 -1.41 8.68 -15.86
N PRO A 233 -2.59 8.13 -16.20
CA PRO A 233 -3.87 8.77 -15.93
C PRO A 233 -4.10 9.09 -14.44
N MET A 234 -3.59 8.26 -13.54
CA MET A 234 -3.66 8.50 -12.11
C MET A 234 -2.91 9.76 -11.69
N LYS A 235 -1.70 10.02 -12.21
CA LYS A 235 -0.91 11.21 -11.87
C LYS A 235 -1.51 12.46 -12.48
N GLU A 236 -1.93 12.36 -13.76
CA GLU A 236 -2.64 13.43 -14.47
C GLU A 236 -3.91 13.85 -13.71
N TRP A 237 -4.70 12.86 -13.30
CA TRP A 237 -5.91 13.09 -12.52
C TRP A 237 -5.63 13.64 -11.12
N ALA A 238 -4.59 13.14 -10.43
CA ALA A 238 -4.19 13.64 -9.11
C ALA A 238 -3.86 15.13 -9.17
N PHE A 239 -3.02 15.51 -10.14
CA PHE A 239 -2.58 16.88 -10.35
C PHE A 239 -3.77 17.80 -10.66
N ALA A 240 -4.69 17.35 -11.52
CA ALA A 240 -5.86 18.13 -11.91
C ALA A 240 -6.90 18.28 -10.78
N ASN A 241 -7.00 17.31 -9.86
CA ASN A 241 -8.04 17.26 -8.82
C ASN A 241 -7.52 17.54 -7.40
N GLY A 242 -6.23 17.84 -7.25
CA GLY A 242 -5.61 18.18 -5.97
C GLY A 242 -5.50 17.00 -5.00
N PHE A 243 -5.11 15.83 -5.49
CA PHE A 243 -4.79 14.65 -4.67
C PHE A 243 -3.28 14.45 -4.55
N GLY A 244 -2.86 13.70 -3.52
CA GLY A 244 -1.46 13.35 -3.32
C GLY A 244 -0.89 12.63 -4.55
N GLN A 245 0.39 12.87 -4.83
CA GLN A 245 1.02 12.37 -6.05
C GLN A 245 0.99 10.83 -6.14
N TYR A 246 0.94 10.15 -4.99
CA TYR A 246 1.02 8.70 -4.88
C TYR A 246 -0.27 8.05 -4.38
N TYR A 247 -1.43 8.73 -4.48
CA TYR A 247 -2.69 8.16 -3.98
C TYR A 247 -3.01 6.77 -4.55
N ALA A 248 -2.62 6.51 -5.79
CA ALA A 248 -2.93 5.27 -6.49
C ALA A 248 -1.89 4.16 -6.23
N ALA A 249 -0.79 4.48 -5.54
CA ALA A 249 0.30 3.57 -5.23
C ALA A 249 0.14 2.91 -3.86
N ALA A 250 -0.62 3.50 -2.93
CA ALA A 250 -0.78 2.95 -1.59
C ALA A 250 -2.10 3.40 -0.96
N GLY A 251 -2.51 2.73 0.11
CA GLY A 251 -3.57 3.19 0.99
C GLY A 251 -4.84 2.37 0.96
N TRP A 252 -5.60 2.51 2.05
CA TRP A 252 -6.89 1.89 2.26
C TRP A 252 -7.86 2.06 1.09
N ALA A 253 -7.97 3.28 0.56
CA ALA A 253 -8.93 3.60 -0.49
C ALA A 253 -8.65 2.86 -1.81
N GLN A 254 -7.36 2.66 -2.11
CA GLN A 254 -6.92 2.06 -3.36
C GLN A 254 -6.96 0.53 -3.30
N PHE A 255 -6.60 -0.10 -2.18
CA PHE A 255 -6.45 -1.55 -2.12
C PHE A 255 -7.34 -2.21 -1.07
N ASP A 256 -6.98 -2.04 0.20
CA ASP A 256 -7.48 -2.82 1.33
C ASP A 256 -9.00 -2.79 1.47
N ARG A 257 -9.60 -1.60 1.28
CA ARG A 257 -11.04 -1.40 1.37
C ARG A 257 -11.81 -2.33 0.44
N HIS A 258 -11.28 -2.59 -0.76
CA HIS A 258 -11.96 -3.43 -1.75
C HIS A 258 -12.03 -4.90 -1.29
N PHE A 259 -10.96 -5.40 -0.65
CA PHE A 259 -10.98 -6.73 -0.05
C PHE A 259 -11.95 -6.78 1.13
N VAL A 260 -11.91 -5.81 2.05
CA VAL A 260 -12.80 -5.80 3.22
C VAL A 260 -14.27 -5.75 2.82
N VAL A 261 -14.64 -4.88 1.88
CA VAL A 261 -16.02 -4.80 1.37
C VAL A 261 -16.45 -6.12 0.71
N TRP A 262 -15.57 -6.78 -0.04
CA TRP A 262 -15.87 -8.07 -0.65
C TRP A 262 -16.00 -9.16 0.41
N ALA A 263 -15.05 -9.27 1.33
CA ALA A 263 -14.99 -10.31 2.35
C ALA A 263 -16.24 -10.26 3.25
N GLU A 264 -16.61 -9.08 3.76
CA GLU A 264 -17.81 -8.91 4.58
C GLU A 264 -19.09 -9.25 3.81
N LYS A 265 -19.17 -8.87 2.53
CA LYS A 265 -20.32 -9.20 1.67
C LYS A 265 -20.45 -10.71 1.43
N GLU A 266 -19.33 -11.43 1.34
CA GLU A 266 -19.30 -12.89 1.20
C GLU A 266 -19.49 -13.63 2.54
N GLY A 267 -19.59 -12.89 3.66
CA GLY A 267 -19.82 -13.46 4.99
C GLY A 267 -18.56 -13.82 5.78
N TYR A 268 -17.38 -13.38 5.32
CA TYR A 268 -16.15 -13.50 6.11
C TYR A 268 -16.07 -12.37 7.14
N GLU A 269 -15.81 -12.74 8.40
CA GLU A 269 -15.46 -11.79 9.44
C GLU A 269 -13.95 -11.55 9.43
N LEU A 270 -13.55 -10.29 9.59
CA LEU A 270 -12.15 -9.85 9.63
C LEU A 270 -11.89 -9.08 10.92
N ASP A 271 -10.81 -9.43 11.61
CA ASP A 271 -10.15 -8.52 12.55
C ASP A 271 -8.98 -7.85 11.81
N ILE A 272 -8.63 -6.62 12.19
CA ILE A 272 -7.64 -5.80 11.48
C ILE A 272 -6.58 -5.32 12.47
N ILE A 273 -5.31 -5.41 12.07
CA ILE A 273 -4.18 -4.78 12.74
C ILE A 273 -3.33 -3.97 11.75
N THR A 274 -2.55 -3.04 12.26
CA THR A 274 -1.52 -2.32 11.50
C THR A 274 -0.19 -3.06 11.52
N GLN A 275 0.74 -2.75 10.61
CA GLN A 275 2.12 -3.24 10.72
C GLN A 275 2.78 -2.78 12.03
N THR A 276 2.48 -1.58 12.53
CA THR A 276 2.98 -1.11 13.83
C THR A 276 2.52 -2.03 14.98
N ASP A 277 1.27 -2.51 14.95
CA ASP A 277 0.81 -3.53 15.92
C ASP A 277 1.61 -4.82 15.79
N LEU A 278 1.87 -5.31 14.58
CA LEU A 278 2.67 -6.53 14.37
C LEU A 278 4.10 -6.37 14.89
N HIS A 279 4.71 -5.21 14.69
CA HIS A 279 6.06 -4.92 15.17
C HIS A 279 6.11 -4.87 16.71
N CYS A 280 5.18 -4.16 17.34
CA CYS A 280 5.18 -3.96 18.79
C CYS A 280 4.55 -5.13 19.58
N ARG A 281 3.65 -5.89 18.96
CA ARG A 281 2.83 -6.95 19.58
C ARG A 281 2.72 -8.17 18.65
N PRO A 282 3.85 -8.83 18.31
CA PRO A 282 3.86 -9.93 17.36
C PRO A 282 3.01 -11.13 17.80
N GLU A 283 2.73 -11.28 19.10
CA GLU A 283 1.88 -12.35 19.64
C GLU A 283 0.41 -12.27 19.20
N LEU A 284 -0.05 -11.13 18.64
CA LEU A 284 -1.42 -10.98 18.16
C LEU A 284 -1.77 -11.98 17.06
N ILE A 285 -0.80 -12.33 16.20
CA ILE A 285 -1.03 -13.22 15.05
C ILE A 285 -1.19 -14.69 15.44
N ASP A 286 -0.62 -15.11 16.58
CA ASP A 286 -0.69 -16.50 17.07
C ASP A 286 -2.13 -16.92 17.41
N ALA A 287 -3.03 -15.94 17.55
CA ALA A 287 -4.44 -16.15 17.86
C ALA A 287 -5.31 -16.53 16.65
N TYR A 288 -4.75 -16.55 15.43
CA TYR A 288 -5.51 -16.66 14.19
C TYR A 288 -5.02 -17.81 13.29
N PRO A 289 -5.92 -18.63 12.73
CA PRO A 289 -5.53 -19.66 11.77
C PRO A 289 -5.12 -19.11 10.40
N CYS A 290 -5.57 -17.90 10.04
CA CYS A 290 -5.30 -17.28 8.74
C CYS A 290 -4.93 -15.81 8.90
N LEU A 291 -3.80 -15.41 8.29
CA LEU A 291 -3.42 -14.02 8.08
C LEU A 291 -3.67 -13.61 6.64
N THR A 292 -4.11 -12.36 6.44
CA THR A 292 -4.20 -11.76 5.10
C THR A 292 -3.40 -10.47 4.99
N ILE A 293 -2.79 -10.27 3.82
CA ILE A 293 -2.11 -9.02 3.42
C ILE A 293 -2.59 -8.68 2.01
N ILE A 294 -2.98 -7.43 1.77
CA ILE A 294 -3.73 -7.04 0.57
C ILE A 294 -3.05 -5.88 -0.15
N GLY A 295 -2.99 -5.95 -1.48
CA GLY A 295 -2.57 -4.83 -2.31
C GLY A 295 -1.07 -4.61 -2.28
N HIS A 296 -0.64 -3.49 -1.72
CA HIS A 296 0.75 -3.05 -1.81
C HIS A 296 1.43 -3.03 -0.44
N ASP A 297 2.25 -4.05 -0.15
CA ASP A 297 2.93 -4.29 1.12
C ASP A 297 4.46 -4.30 0.98
N GLU A 298 5.01 -3.18 0.54
CA GLU A 298 6.42 -3.05 0.20
C GLU A 298 7.39 -2.85 1.36
N TYR A 299 6.97 -2.19 2.44
CA TYR A 299 7.87 -1.81 3.53
C TYR A 299 7.63 -2.66 4.78
N TRP A 300 8.66 -3.39 5.22
CA TRP A 300 8.59 -4.29 6.37
C TRP A 300 9.77 -4.12 7.31
N THR A 301 9.56 -4.27 8.62
CA THR A 301 10.68 -4.38 9.56
C THR A 301 11.19 -5.81 9.63
N TRP A 302 12.44 -5.95 10.09
CA TRP A 302 13.04 -7.25 10.38
C TRP A 302 12.18 -8.06 11.36
N GLU A 303 11.70 -7.42 12.43
CA GLU A 303 10.91 -8.01 13.49
C GLU A 303 9.55 -8.53 12.97
N MET A 304 8.90 -7.77 12.10
CA MET A 304 7.64 -8.19 11.47
C MET A 304 7.85 -9.45 10.61
N ARG A 305 8.91 -9.48 9.77
CA ARG A 305 9.20 -10.66 8.94
C ARG A 305 9.50 -11.89 9.80
N GLN A 306 10.28 -11.73 10.87
CA GLN A 306 10.53 -12.83 11.78
C GLN A 306 9.24 -13.33 12.46
N ALA A 307 8.31 -12.43 12.79
CA ALA A 307 7.01 -12.82 13.34
C ALA A 307 6.20 -13.66 12.35
N ILE A 308 6.13 -13.24 11.09
CA ILE A 308 5.44 -13.99 10.02
C ILE A 308 6.08 -15.36 9.81
N GLU A 309 7.40 -15.46 9.70
CA GLU A 309 8.07 -16.75 9.51
C GLU A 309 7.84 -17.70 10.68
N ARG A 310 7.97 -17.22 11.93
CA ARG A 310 7.67 -18.04 13.12
C ARG A 310 6.22 -18.50 13.17
N TYR A 311 5.29 -17.64 12.76
CA TYR A 311 3.88 -17.97 12.69
C TYR A 311 3.63 -19.11 11.71
N ILE A 312 4.19 -19.02 10.49
CA ILE A 312 4.05 -20.06 9.46
C ILE A 312 4.71 -21.37 9.94
N GLU A 313 5.93 -21.31 10.48
CA GLU A 313 6.65 -22.49 10.97
C GLU A 313 5.84 -23.31 12.00
N LYS A 314 5.06 -22.63 12.84
CA LYS A 314 4.20 -23.25 13.87
C LYS A 314 2.89 -23.84 13.33
N GLY A 315 2.56 -23.62 12.05
CA GLY A 315 1.30 -24.09 11.44
C GLY A 315 0.35 -22.98 11.04
N GLY A 316 0.76 -21.72 11.17
CA GLY A 316 0.01 -20.58 10.67
C GLY A 316 -0.08 -20.58 9.14
N ARG A 317 -1.12 -19.91 8.60
CA ARG A 317 -1.37 -19.85 7.17
C ARG A 317 -1.47 -18.42 6.69
N LEU A 318 -0.73 -18.07 5.65
CA LEU A 318 -0.67 -16.70 5.11
C LEU A 318 -1.24 -16.63 3.70
N ALA A 319 -2.34 -15.89 3.54
CA ALA A 319 -2.94 -15.56 2.25
C ALA A 319 -2.57 -14.12 1.86
N ARG A 320 -1.54 -13.98 1.04
CA ARG A 320 -1.06 -12.68 0.55
C ARG A 320 -1.63 -12.39 -0.84
N PHE A 321 -2.60 -11.48 -0.89
CA PHE A 321 -3.18 -10.96 -2.12
C PHE A 321 -2.59 -9.58 -2.45
N GLY A 322 -1.27 -9.50 -2.48
CA GLY A 322 -0.50 -8.29 -2.73
C GLY A 322 0.84 -8.54 -3.42
N ALA A 323 1.62 -7.47 -3.64
CA ALA A 323 2.93 -7.49 -4.30
C ALA A 323 3.90 -6.40 -3.81
N ASN A 324 5.08 -6.36 -4.44
CA ASN A 324 6.25 -5.52 -4.21
C ASN A 324 6.93 -5.78 -2.87
N PHE A 325 7.13 -7.05 -2.50
CA PHE A 325 7.76 -7.37 -1.22
C PHE A 325 9.27 -7.08 -1.26
N LEU A 326 9.69 -5.86 -0.89
CA LEU A 326 11.03 -5.35 -1.24
C LEU A 326 11.81 -4.65 -0.12
N TRP A 327 11.25 -3.65 0.55
CA TRP A 327 12.04 -2.77 1.41
C TRP A 327 12.09 -3.24 2.87
N GLN A 328 13.30 -3.32 3.38
CA GLN A 328 13.56 -3.35 4.82
C GLN A 328 13.50 -1.93 5.39
N ILE A 329 12.71 -1.76 6.45
CA ILE A 329 12.62 -0.55 7.25
C ILE A 329 12.99 -0.80 8.71
N ARG A 330 13.22 0.30 9.42
CA ARG A 330 13.17 0.32 10.88
C ARG A 330 12.03 1.20 11.34
N LEU A 331 11.35 0.74 12.38
CA LEU A 331 10.42 1.53 13.15
C LEU A 331 11.09 1.92 14.46
N GLU A 332 11.16 3.22 14.72
CA GLU A 332 11.77 3.85 15.88
C GLU A 332 10.72 4.64 16.67
N ASP A 333 11.06 5.06 17.89
CA ASP A 333 10.18 5.84 18.77
C ASP A 333 8.80 5.21 18.95
N ASP A 334 8.76 3.93 19.33
CA ASP A 334 7.55 3.12 19.47
C ASP A 334 6.67 3.09 18.21
N GLY A 335 7.33 3.06 17.04
CA GLY A 335 6.67 2.99 15.74
C GLY A 335 6.24 4.33 15.17
N LYS A 336 6.51 5.44 15.85
CA LYS A 336 6.16 6.80 15.38
C LYS A 336 7.09 7.32 14.29
N ARG A 337 8.28 6.73 14.15
CA ARG A 337 9.28 7.11 13.16
C ARG A 337 9.63 5.93 12.27
N GLN A 338 9.52 6.11 10.97
CA GLN A 338 9.94 5.13 9.96
C GLN A 338 11.24 5.58 9.30
N VAL A 339 12.23 4.68 9.24
CA VAL A 339 13.53 4.92 8.61
C VAL A 339 13.70 3.98 7.42
N CYS A 340 13.99 4.57 6.25
CA CYS A 340 14.34 3.86 5.03
C CYS A 340 15.30 4.67 4.16
N HIS A 341 16.53 4.19 3.99
CA HIS A 341 17.52 4.85 3.13
C HIS A 341 17.58 4.29 1.70
N LYS A 342 16.83 3.21 1.43
CA LYS A 342 16.69 2.56 0.11
C LYS A 342 18.06 2.27 -0.51
N PHE A 343 18.22 2.51 -1.82
CA PHE A 343 19.49 2.34 -2.55
C PHE A 343 20.67 3.16 -1.99
N LYS A 344 20.44 4.16 -1.13
CA LYS A 344 21.49 4.96 -0.50
C LYS A 344 21.93 4.41 0.86
N ALA A 345 21.33 3.32 1.35
CA ALA A 345 21.54 2.82 2.72
C ALA A 345 22.99 2.53 3.05
N ILE A 346 23.76 1.90 2.15
CA ILE A 346 25.18 1.58 2.40
C ILE A 346 26.05 2.83 2.67
N HIS A 347 25.59 4.01 2.25
CA HIS A 347 26.30 5.28 2.44
C HIS A 347 25.66 6.20 3.48
N LYS A 348 24.37 6.03 3.78
CA LYS A 348 23.57 6.97 4.59
C LYS A 348 23.05 6.37 5.89
N ASP A 349 22.90 5.05 5.95
CA ASP A 349 22.34 4.38 7.10
C ASP A 349 23.41 4.18 8.18
N PRO A 350 23.21 4.67 9.42
CA PRO A 350 24.19 4.54 10.49
C PRO A 350 24.55 3.09 10.87
N VAL A 351 23.73 2.10 10.50
CA VAL A 351 24.02 0.69 10.78
C VAL A 351 24.93 0.04 9.73
N ALA A 352 25.18 0.71 8.60
CA ALA A 352 26.06 0.20 7.55
C ALA A 352 27.48 -0.06 8.09
N GLY A 353 28.05 -1.23 7.79
CA GLY A 353 29.40 -1.61 8.25
C GLY A 353 29.52 -1.91 9.75
N THR A 354 28.42 -1.95 10.49
CA THR A 354 28.39 -2.35 11.91
C THR A 354 27.98 -3.82 12.08
N ASP A 355 27.99 -4.33 13.31
CA ASP A 355 27.42 -5.64 13.67
C ASP A 355 25.90 -5.73 13.45
N LYS A 356 25.24 -4.58 13.24
CA LYS A 356 23.81 -4.46 12.91
C LYS A 356 23.55 -4.31 11.41
N ALA A 357 24.48 -4.65 10.54
CA ALA A 357 24.29 -4.55 9.08
C ALA A 357 23.09 -5.35 8.55
N HIS A 358 22.64 -6.40 9.24
CA HIS A 358 21.39 -7.11 8.93
C HIS A 358 20.12 -6.26 9.12
N LEU A 359 20.22 -5.10 9.78
CA LEU A 359 19.16 -4.11 9.96
C LEU A 359 19.23 -2.94 8.97
N LEU A 360 20.07 -3.07 7.93
CA LEU A 360 20.23 -2.05 6.90
C LEU A 360 18.89 -1.78 6.21
N THR A 361 18.53 -0.51 6.05
CA THR A 361 17.22 -0.14 5.49
C THR A 361 17.25 -0.03 3.96
N THR A 362 17.52 -1.16 3.33
CA THR A 362 17.68 -1.38 1.88
C THR A 362 16.73 -2.49 1.40
N ALA A 363 16.87 -2.96 0.17
CA ALA A 363 16.09 -4.09 -0.35
C ALA A 363 16.44 -5.38 0.40
N TRP A 364 15.47 -6.27 0.58
CA TRP A 364 15.68 -7.57 1.22
C TRP A 364 16.69 -8.46 0.49
N GLU A 365 16.75 -8.32 -0.83
CA GLU A 365 17.67 -8.99 -1.75
C GLU A 365 19.07 -8.35 -1.78
N ASP A 366 19.28 -7.21 -1.09
CA ASP A 366 20.59 -6.59 -1.00
C ASP A 366 21.62 -7.57 -0.43
N ARG A 367 22.79 -7.61 -1.08
CA ARG A 367 23.88 -8.53 -0.72
C ARG A 367 24.41 -8.37 0.71
N ASN A 368 24.08 -7.28 1.39
CA ASN A 368 24.43 -7.02 2.78
C ASN A 368 23.35 -7.49 3.77
N VAL A 369 22.10 -7.66 3.32
CA VAL A 369 20.96 -8.15 4.11
C VAL A 369 20.80 -9.67 3.96
N ARG A 370 20.83 -10.17 2.71
CA ARG A 370 20.75 -11.60 2.36
C ARG A 370 19.57 -12.34 2.97
N TRP A 371 18.40 -11.73 2.99
CA TRP A 371 17.17 -12.37 3.47
C TRP A 371 16.06 -12.20 2.42
N PRO A 372 16.10 -12.97 1.31
CA PRO A 372 15.22 -12.72 0.18
C PRO A 372 13.74 -12.80 0.57
N GLY A 373 12.89 -11.97 -0.03
CA GLY A 373 11.44 -11.96 0.17
C GLY A 373 10.80 -13.34 0.06
N ALA A 374 11.33 -14.15 -0.86
CA ALA A 374 10.88 -15.51 -1.15
C ALA A 374 10.94 -16.45 0.05
N SER A 375 11.82 -16.22 1.02
CA SER A 375 11.87 -16.97 2.28
C SER A 375 10.61 -16.84 3.13
N THR A 376 9.92 -15.68 3.04
CA THR A 376 8.75 -15.35 3.85
C THR A 376 7.45 -15.49 3.06
N VAL A 377 7.43 -15.03 1.80
CA VAL A 377 6.19 -14.97 0.98
C VAL A 377 6.28 -15.73 -0.35
N GLY A 378 7.36 -16.50 -0.58
CA GLY A 378 7.51 -17.36 -1.76
C GLY A 378 7.90 -16.66 -3.06
N VAL A 379 7.94 -15.33 -3.09
CA VAL A 379 8.34 -14.47 -4.22
C VAL A 379 9.01 -13.20 -3.70
N ASN A 380 9.59 -12.37 -4.57
CA ASN A 380 10.17 -11.07 -4.20
C ASN A 380 9.98 -9.99 -5.30
N GLY A 381 10.21 -8.73 -4.94
CA GLY A 381 10.11 -7.60 -5.88
C GLY A 381 11.28 -7.46 -6.87
N ALA A 382 12.36 -8.25 -6.73
CA ALA A 382 13.55 -8.11 -7.57
C ALA A 382 13.46 -8.83 -8.94
N HIS A 383 12.54 -9.78 -9.09
CA HIS A 383 12.43 -10.64 -10.29
C HIS A 383 11.17 -10.40 -11.12
N GLY A 384 10.75 -9.14 -11.21
CA GLY A 384 9.68 -8.69 -12.11
C GLY A 384 8.77 -7.67 -11.44
N MET A 385 9.23 -6.43 -11.26
CA MET A 385 8.52 -5.42 -10.48
C MET A 385 7.25 -4.92 -11.17
N TYR A 386 7.33 -4.46 -12.42
CA TYR A 386 6.28 -3.66 -13.04
C TYR A 386 5.54 -4.37 -14.18
N ALA A 387 4.23 -4.14 -14.26
CA ALA A 387 3.41 -4.64 -15.35
C ALA A 387 2.22 -3.73 -15.68
N SER A 388 1.83 -3.71 -16.96
CA SER A 388 0.59 -3.12 -17.44
C SER A 388 0.36 -1.65 -17.04
N TRP A 389 1.38 -0.79 -17.03
CA TRP A 389 1.24 0.66 -16.80
C TRP A 389 2.44 1.44 -17.37
N GLY A 390 2.27 2.72 -17.73
CA GLY A 390 3.37 3.51 -18.31
C GLY A 390 4.01 2.80 -19.50
N GLY A 391 5.33 2.83 -19.59
CA GLY A 391 6.12 2.02 -20.53
C GLY A 391 6.43 0.60 -20.03
N PHE A 392 5.87 0.18 -18.89
CA PHE A 392 6.06 -1.15 -18.32
C PHE A 392 5.02 -2.14 -18.87
N ALA A 393 5.32 -2.71 -20.03
CA ALA A 393 4.48 -3.69 -20.72
C ALA A 393 2.98 -3.28 -20.78
N PRO A 394 2.62 -2.08 -21.27
CA PRO A 394 1.25 -1.56 -21.19
C PRO A 394 0.23 -2.39 -22.00
N ASN A 395 0.68 -3.03 -23.09
CA ASN A 395 -0.08 -3.99 -23.88
C ASN A 395 0.13 -5.46 -23.47
N GLY A 396 0.86 -5.68 -22.38
CA GLY A 396 1.08 -7.01 -21.80
C GLY A 396 -0.18 -7.62 -21.20
N GLN A 397 -0.02 -8.85 -20.74
CA GLN A 397 -1.05 -9.62 -20.06
C GLN A 397 -1.49 -8.90 -18.78
N LYS A 398 -2.80 -8.84 -18.52
CA LYS A 398 -3.41 -8.18 -17.36
C LYS A 398 -4.06 -9.18 -16.40
N GLY A 399 -3.75 -10.45 -16.58
CA GLY A 399 -4.17 -11.59 -15.78
C GLY A 399 -3.05 -12.62 -15.67
N PHE A 400 -3.35 -13.80 -15.15
CA PHE A 400 -2.36 -14.87 -14.99
C PHE A 400 -2.61 -16.04 -15.93
N THR A 401 -1.54 -16.60 -16.50
CA THR A 401 -1.58 -17.87 -17.23
C THR A 401 -1.42 -19.03 -16.25
N VAL A 402 -2.34 -19.99 -16.26
CA VAL A 402 -2.36 -21.14 -15.33
C VAL A 402 -1.41 -22.25 -15.80
N TYR A 403 -0.57 -22.74 -14.90
CA TYR A 403 0.34 -23.86 -15.17
C TYR A 403 0.04 -25.12 -14.35
N ARG A 404 -0.57 -24.97 -13.16
CA ARG A 404 -0.92 -26.10 -12.28
C ARG A 404 -2.41 -26.13 -11.94
N PRO A 405 -3.31 -26.38 -12.94
CA PRO A 405 -4.75 -26.27 -12.76
C PRO A 405 -5.35 -27.28 -11.76
N THR A 406 -4.64 -28.37 -11.45
CA THR A 406 -5.08 -29.39 -10.48
C THR A 406 -4.78 -29.00 -9.03
N HIS A 407 -4.08 -27.91 -8.79
CA HIS A 407 -3.83 -27.40 -7.44
C HIS A 407 -5.14 -26.98 -6.77
N TRP A 408 -5.30 -27.25 -5.47
CA TRP A 408 -6.54 -27.02 -4.72
C TRP A 408 -7.03 -25.57 -4.79
N ALA A 409 -6.12 -24.61 -4.95
CA ALA A 409 -6.48 -23.19 -5.09
C ALA A 409 -7.41 -22.94 -6.30
N PHE A 410 -7.33 -23.76 -7.34
CA PHE A 410 -8.16 -23.67 -8.55
C PHE A 410 -9.39 -24.59 -8.53
N GLU A 411 -9.67 -25.29 -7.42
CA GLU A 411 -10.82 -26.19 -7.33
C GLU A 411 -12.14 -25.46 -7.65
N GLY A 412 -12.99 -26.08 -8.48
CA GLY A 412 -14.27 -25.51 -8.87
C GLY A 412 -14.20 -24.26 -9.76
N THR A 413 -13.02 -23.89 -10.27
CA THR A 413 -12.87 -22.80 -11.25
C THR A 413 -13.12 -23.27 -12.68
N GLY A 414 -12.82 -24.54 -12.99
CA GLY A 414 -12.80 -25.06 -14.35
C GLY A 414 -11.63 -24.55 -15.21
N LEU A 415 -10.63 -23.91 -14.61
CA LEU A 415 -9.43 -23.47 -15.32
C LEU A 415 -8.57 -24.67 -15.74
N HIS A 416 -8.03 -24.60 -16.94
CA HIS A 416 -7.14 -25.59 -17.52
C HIS A 416 -5.71 -25.03 -17.67
N TYR A 417 -4.77 -25.90 -18.03
CA TYR A 417 -3.41 -25.48 -18.35
C TYR A 417 -3.43 -24.48 -19.51
N ALA A 418 -2.65 -23.41 -19.38
CA ALA A 418 -2.56 -22.25 -20.28
C ALA A 418 -3.80 -21.33 -20.34
N ASP A 419 -4.86 -21.59 -19.57
CA ASP A 419 -5.96 -20.63 -19.46
C ASP A 419 -5.48 -19.34 -18.80
N ILE A 420 -6.09 -18.22 -19.18
CA ILE A 420 -5.83 -16.90 -18.61
C ILE A 420 -7.04 -16.45 -17.79
N PHE A 421 -6.83 -16.12 -16.52
CA PHE A 421 -7.87 -15.55 -15.66
C PHE A 421 -7.55 -14.14 -15.21
N GLY A 422 -8.60 -13.35 -14.90
CA GLY A 422 -8.47 -11.99 -14.37
C GLY A 422 -8.06 -10.90 -15.37
N ASP A 423 -7.69 -11.24 -16.61
CA ASP A 423 -7.22 -10.29 -17.63
C ASP A 423 -8.22 -9.15 -17.91
N LYS A 424 -9.49 -9.50 -18.08
CA LYS A 424 -10.57 -8.52 -18.29
C LYS A 424 -10.72 -7.53 -17.12
N GLN A 425 -10.48 -8.01 -15.89
CA GLN A 425 -10.54 -7.18 -14.69
C GLN A 425 -9.20 -6.59 -14.27
N ARG A 426 -8.16 -6.85 -15.06
CA ARG A 426 -6.82 -6.27 -14.96
C ARG A 426 -6.19 -6.47 -13.58
N ILE A 427 -6.19 -7.72 -13.15
CA ILE A 427 -5.66 -8.11 -11.84
C ILE A 427 -4.13 -8.16 -11.80
N PHE A 428 -3.46 -8.15 -12.96
CA PHE A 428 -2.00 -8.18 -13.10
C PHE A 428 -1.51 -6.82 -13.62
N ALA A 429 -1.19 -5.90 -12.71
CA ALA A 429 -0.77 -4.54 -13.05
C ALA A 429 -0.11 -3.83 -11.86
N TYR A 430 0.48 -2.67 -12.17
CA TYR A 430 1.30 -1.86 -11.28
C TYR A 430 2.55 -2.61 -10.86
N GLU A 431 2.51 -3.26 -9.70
CA GLU A 431 3.61 -4.02 -9.16
C GLU A 431 3.23 -5.48 -8.92
N VAL A 432 4.17 -6.37 -9.22
CA VAL A 432 4.04 -7.82 -9.14
C VAL A 432 5.34 -8.40 -8.55
N ASP A 433 5.26 -9.59 -7.96
CA ASP A 433 6.45 -10.26 -7.37
C ASP A 433 6.77 -11.56 -8.11
N GLY A 434 8.06 -11.84 -8.25
CA GLY A 434 8.56 -12.95 -9.05
C GLY A 434 9.69 -13.73 -8.40
N LEU A 435 10.21 -14.66 -9.18
CA LEU A 435 11.45 -15.40 -8.94
C LEU A 435 12.17 -15.55 -10.29
N ASP A 436 13.46 -15.83 -10.26
CA ASP A 436 14.09 -16.47 -11.42
C ASP A 436 13.56 -17.90 -11.57
N TYR A 437 13.37 -18.36 -12.81
CA TYR A 437 12.69 -19.62 -13.09
C TYR A 437 13.13 -20.27 -14.40
N THR A 438 12.91 -21.58 -14.49
CA THR A 438 13.13 -22.37 -15.71
C THR A 438 11.91 -23.23 -16.03
N PHE A 439 11.78 -23.63 -17.30
CA PHE A 439 10.76 -24.56 -17.73
C PHE A 439 11.31 -25.98 -17.78
N ARG A 440 10.60 -26.92 -17.14
CA ARG A 440 10.86 -28.36 -17.28
C ARG A 440 9.57 -29.04 -17.72
N HIS A 441 9.59 -29.63 -18.93
CA HIS A 441 8.42 -30.30 -19.52
C HIS A 441 7.14 -29.44 -19.56
N GLY A 442 7.27 -28.14 -19.85
CA GLY A 442 6.14 -27.22 -19.95
C GLY A 442 5.65 -26.63 -18.62
N LEU A 443 6.26 -26.96 -17.49
CA LEU A 443 5.93 -26.35 -16.20
C LEU A 443 7.05 -25.42 -15.71
N PRO A 444 6.71 -24.28 -15.10
CA PRO A 444 7.68 -23.39 -14.48
C PRO A 444 8.13 -23.94 -13.12
N TYR A 445 9.42 -23.81 -12.85
CA TYR A 445 10.09 -24.14 -11.60
C TYR A 445 11.01 -23.01 -11.20
N PRO A 446 11.03 -22.60 -9.92
CA PRO A 446 12.02 -21.65 -9.46
C PRO A 446 13.45 -22.14 -9.72
N VAL A 447 14.36 -21.20 -9.98
CA VAL A 447 15.80 -21.45 -9.90
C VAL A 447 16.19 -21.49 -8.42
N ASP A 448 17.06 -22.41 -8.05
CA ASP A 448 17.50 -22.58 -6.66
C ASP A 448 18.38 -21.39 -6.23
N VAL A 449 18.01 -20.75 -5.13
CA VAL A 449 18.71 -19.60 -4.54
C VAL A 449 18.80 -19.79 -3.03
N GLU A 450 19.90 -19.36 -2.41
CA GLU A 450 20.08 -19.44 -0.95
C GLU A 450 18.95 -18.72 -0.20
N GLY A 451 18.39 -19.37 0.82
CA GLY A 451 17.29 -18.84 1.63
C GLY A 451 15.89 -19.02 1.02
N GLN A 452 15.78 -19.48 -0.24
CA GLN A 452 14.51 -19.77 -0.88
C GLN A 452 14.02 -21.19 -0.53
N PRO A 453 12.77 -21.38 -0.06
CA PRO A 453 12.22 -22.71 0.21
C PRO A 453 12.08 -23.58 -1.05
N GLU A 454 12.54 -24.83 -0.98
CA GLU A 454 12.40 -25.81 -2.07
C GLU A 454 10.94 -26.18 -2.38
N SER A 455 10.02 -25.92 -1.45
CA SER A 455 8.59 -26.25 -1.56
C SER A 455 7.80 -25.30 -2.46
N ILE A 456 8.41 -24.25 -3.02
CA ILE A 456 7.68 -23.26 -3.82
C ILE A 456 7.18 -23.89 -5.13
N GLU A 457 5.86 -23.85 -5.31
CA GLU A 457 5.19 -24.22 -6.54
C GLU A 457 4.67 -22.97 -7.26
N ILE A 458 5.15 -22.73 -8.47
CA ILE A 458 4.60 -21.71 -9.37
C ILE A 458 3.29 -22.25 -9.96
N LEU A 459 2.17 -21.61 -9.60
CA LEU A 459 0.81 -22.03 -9.96
C LEU A 459 0.33 -21.37 -11.25
N ALA A 460 0.55 -20.06 -11.35
CA ALA A 460 0.20 -19.24 -12.48
C ALA A 460 1.15 -18.03 -12.56
N MET A 461 1.42 -17.51 -13.76
CA MET A 461 2.35 -16.38 -13.92
C MET A 461 2.08 -15.56 -15.18
N ALA A 462 2.62 -14.35 -15.22
CA ALA A 462 2.68 -13.49 -16.41
C ALA A 462 4.00 -12.70 -16.45
N PRO A 463 4.52 -12.36 -17.65
CA PRO A 463 5.74 -11.58 -17.78
C PRO A 463 5.63 -10.17 -17.17
N ALA A 464 6.75 -9.68 -16.63
CA ALA A 464 6.89 -8.35 -16.03
C ALA A 464 8.27 -7.78 -16.36
N VAL A 465 8.50 -6.50 -16.07
CA VAL A 465 9.76 -5.80 -16.34
C VAL A 465 10.19 -4.94 -15.16
N LEU A 466 11.50 -4.70 -15.00
CA LEU A 466 12.03 -3.78 -13.98
C LEU A 466 12.35 -2.39 -14.53
N ALA A 467 12.48 -2.25 -15.84
CA ALA A 467 12.79 -0.99 -16.50
C ALA A 467 11.71 -0.63 -17.51
N GLU A 468 11.41 0.66 -17.57
CA GLU A 468 10.45 1.21 -18.52
C GLU A 468 11.00 1.05 -19.94
N ASP A 469 10.13 0.68 -20.88
CA ASP A 469 10.50 0.71 -22.30
C ASP A 469 10.41 2.15 -22.80
N GLU A 470 11.52 2.64 -23.35
CA GLU A 470 11.69 4.04 -23.77
C GLU A 470 12.07 4.12 -25.25
N PRO A 471 11.17 3.78 -26.19
CA PRO A 471 11.46 3.90 -27.61
C PRO A 471 11.87 5.34 -27.97
N GLU A 472 12.98 5.47 -28.70
CA GLU A 472 13.42 6.74 -29.28
C GLU A 472 12.40 7.22 -30.32
N GLY A 473 11.89 8.44 -30.16
CA GLY A 473 10.82 8.94 -31.01
C GLY A 473 10.25 10.28 -30.54
N ASP A 474 8.94 10.45 -30.73
CA ASP A 474 8.20 11.65 -30.33
C ASP A 474 8.42 11.99 -28.85
N GLY A 475 8.27 13.26 -28.47
CA GLY A 475 8.65 13.84 -27.16
C GLY A 475 7.87 13.36 -25.93
N PHE A 476 7.68 12.05 -25.79
CA PHE A 476 7.05 11.36 -24.68
C PHE A 476 7.89 11.48 -23.41
N ARG A 477 7.21 11.33 -22.26
CA ARG A 477 7.84 11.53 -20.95
C ARG A 477 7.65 10.31 -20.08
N TYR A 478 8.74 9.61 -19.83
CA TYR A 478 8.79 8.41 -19.00
C TYR A 478 8.99 8.78 -17.53
N TYR A 479 8.37 8.00 -16.65
CA TYR A 479 8.25 8.34 -15.24
C TYR A 479 9.33 7.68 -14.39
N VAL A 480 9.33 6.35 -14.30
CA VAL A 480 10.27 5.60 -13.45
C VAL A 480 11.53 5.26 -14.25
N ARG A 481 11.43 5.11 -15.58
CA ARG A 481 12.58 4.84 -16.44
C ARG A 481 13.32 3.58 -15.97
N GLY A 482 14.61 3.69 -15.69
CA GLY A 482 15.43 2.63 -15.11
C GLY A 482 15.85 2.84 -13.66
N SER A 483 15.31 3.83 -12.91
CA SER A 483 15.89 4.18 -11.60
C SER A 483 15.85 3.03 -10.59
N ASP A 484 14.72 2.32 -10.50
CA ASP A 484 14.59 1.17 -9.60
C ASP A 484 15.39 -0.03 -10.11
N HIS A 485 15.49 -0.20 -11.43
CA HIS A 485 16.30 -1.24 -12.04
C HIS A 485 17.79 -1.09 -11.72
N GLU A 486 18.36 0.11 -11.94
CA GLU A 486 19.75 0.41 -11.60
C GLU A 486 20.01 0.26 -10.10
N GLY A 487 19.09 0.77 -9.27
CA GLY A 487 19.19 0.66 -7.82
C GLY A 487 19.20 -0.79 -7.34
N LEU A 488 18.34 -1.65 -7.90
CA LEU A 488 18.27 -3.06 -7.52
C LEU A 488 19.52 -3.82 -7.97
N VAL A 489 20.00 -3.58 -9.18
CA VAL A 489 21.27 -4.16 -9.66
C VAL A 489 22.42 -3.76 -8.73
N GLN A 490 22.48 -2.49 -8.33
CA GLN A 490 23.47 -2.00 -7.37
C GLN A 490 23.37 -2.70 -6.00
N CYS A 491 22.16 -2.96 -5.50
CA CYS A 491 21.95 -3.67 -4.23
C CYS A 491 22.35 -5.15 -4.29
N VAL A 492 21.98 -5.84 -5.37
CA VAL A 492 22.17 -7.29 -5.49
C VAL A 492 23.60 -7.64 -5.92
N GLU A 493 24.12 -6.98 -6.95
CA GLU A 493 25.44 -7.28 -7.51
C GLU A 493 26.55 -6.43 -6.85
N GLY A 494 26.20 -5.26 -6.30
CA GLY A 494 27.16 -4.33 -5.68
C GLY A 494 27.77 -3.30 -6.63
N GLU A 495 27.42 -3.37 -7.91
CA GLU A 495 27.77 -2.40 -8.94
C GLU A 495 26.76 -2.44 -10.09
N VAL A 496 26.58 -1.32 -10.80
CA VAL A 496 25.73 -1.26 -11.99
C VAL A 496 26.57 -1.56 -13.23
N THR A 497 26.37 -2.75 -13.80
CA THR A 497 27.05 -3.20 -15.03
C THR A 497 26.04 -3.46 -16.16
N PRO A 498 26.46 -3.38 -17.44
CA PRO A 498 25.60 -3.77 -18.56
C PRO A 498 25.06 -5.20 -18.44
N GLU A 499 25.87 -6.14 -17.94
CA GLU A 499 25.48 -7.52 -17.72
C GLU A 499 24.43 -7.66 -16.62
N GLY A 500 24.60 -6.93 -15.51
CA GLY A 500 23.61 -6.87 -14.43
C GLY A 500 22.28 -6.28 -14.91
N LEU A 501 22.33 -5.15 -15.62
CA LEU A 501 21.14 -4.54 -16.21
C LEU A 501 20.45 -5.48 -17.20
N ALA A 502 21.18 -6.22 -18.03
CA ALA A 502 20.58 -7.19 -18.94
C ALA A 502 19.91 -8.36 -18.18
N LYS A 503 20.54 -8.82 -17.09
CA LYS A 503 20.07 -9.94 -16.26
C LYS A 503 18.76 -9.63 -15.52
N TYR A 504 18.60 -8.43 -14.97
CA TYR A 504 17.44 -8.09 -14.14
C TYR A 504 16.36 -7.26 -14.86
N ARG A 505 16.54 -6.93 -16.15
CA ARG A 505 15.55 -6.13 -16.89
C ARG A 505 14.19 -6.81 -17.00
N TYR A 506 14.18 -8.13 -17.19
CA TYR A 506 12.98 -8.92 -17.45
C TYR A 506 12.71 -9.88 -16.31
N GLY A 507 11.43 -10.05 -15.98
CA GLY A 507 10.99 -10.91 -14.90
C GLY A 507 9.57 -11.40 -15.13
N SER A 508 8.91 -11.79 -14.05
CA SER A 508 7.52 -12.26 -14.10
C SER A 508 6.85 -12.08 -12.74
N GLY A 509 5.55 -11.83 -12.75
CA GLY A 509 4.74 -11.94 -11.54
C GLY A 509 4.17 -13.35 -11.41
N MET A 510 4.18 -13.93 -10.21
CA MET A 510 3.88 -15.35 -10.00
C MET A 510 2.92 -15.60 -8.84
N MET A 511 1.75 -16.19 -9.13
CA MET A 511 0.97 -16.82 -8.08
C MET A 511 1.69 -18.11 -7.63
N VAL A 512 2.04 -18.18 -6.35
CA VAL A 512 2.78 -19.30 -5.77
C VAL A 512 2.07 -19.91 -4.56
N HIS A 513 2.35 -21.19 -4.34
CA HIS A 513 2.10 -21.90 -3.08
C HIS A 513 3.44 -22.36 -2.50
N MET A 514 3.62 -22.25 -1.19
CA MET A 514 4.76 -22.86 -0.52
C MET A 514 4.39 -23.35 0.87
N THR A 515 5.18 -24.30 1.39
CA THR A 515 5.08 -24.76 2.78
C THR A 515 6.32 -24.32 3.56
N ARG A 516 6.15 -24.07 4.86
CA ARG A 516 7.28 -23.80 5.74
C ARG A 516 6.96 -24.31 7.14
N GLY A 517 7.81 -25.20 7.65
CA GLY A 517 7.52 -25.92 8.88
C GLY A 517 6.18 -26.66 8.77
N LYS A 518 5.21 -26.28 9.60
CA LYS A 518 3.86 -26.88 9.60
C LYS A 518 2.82 -26.05 8.84
N GLY A 519 3.19 -24.85 8.40
CA GLY A 519 2.29 -23.89 7.76
C GLY A 519 2.42 -23.86 6.24
N GLU A 520 1.56 -23.04 5.64
CA GLU A 520 1.50 -22.85 4.19
C GLU A 520 1.24 -21.38 3.85
N VAL A 521 1.74 -20.96 2.69
CA VAL A 521 1.59 -19.60 2.17
C VAL A 521 1.05 -19.68 0.74
N ILE A 522 0.02 -18.88 0.47
CA ILE A 522 -0.42 -18.57 -0.90
C ILE A 522 -0.15 -17.09 -1.14
N THR A 523 0.60 -16.80 -2.19
CA THR A 523 0.86 -15.44 -2.63
C THR A 523 0.34 -15.28 -4.05
N ALA A 524 -0.56 -14.31 -4.26
CA ALA A 524 -1.04 -13.94 -5.60
C ALA A 524 0.01 -13.15 -6.39
N ALA A 525 0.87 -12.40 -5.70
CA ALA A 525 1.97 -11.62 -6.26
C ALA A 525 1.54 -10.53 -7.26
N THR A 526 0.46 -9.83 -6.96
CA THR A 526 0.06 -8.61 -7.71
C THR A 526 -0.67 -7.64 -6.80
N CYS A 527 -0.37 -6.34 -6.93
CA CYS A 527 -1.08 -5.28 -6.21
C CYS A 527 -2.57 -5.21 -6.59
N GLU A 528 -2.92 -5.62 -7.81
CA GLU A 528 -4.25 -5.42 -8.39
C GLU A 528 -5.18 -6.65 -8.25
N TRP A 529 -4.81 -7.67 -7.47
CA TRP A 529 -5.68 -8.84 -7.19
C TRP A 529 -7.09 -8.43 -6.75
N VAL A 530 -7.15 -7.40 -5.90
CA VAL A 530 -8.39 -6.83 -5.36
C VAL A 530 -9.38 -6.38 -6.45
N MET A 531 -8.92 -6.09 -7.66
CA MET A 531 -9.79 -5.68 -8.74
C MET A 531 -10.62 -6.82 -9.31
N GLY A 532 -10.13 -8.06 -9.26
CA GLY A 532 -10.95 -9.22 -9.57
C GLY A 532 -12.11 -9.37 -8.57
N LEU A 533 -11.87 -9.06 -7.30
CA LEU A 533 -12.92 -9.08 -6.27
C LEU A 533 -13.95 -7.97 -6.50
N LYS A 534 -13.48 -6.72 -6.64
CA LYS A 534 -14.33 -5.53 -6.83
C LYS A 534 -15.13 -5.55 -8.14
N ARG A 535 -14.54 -6.01 -9.24
CA ARG A 535 -15.18 -6.03 -10.57
C ARG A 535 -15.91 -7.35 -10.87
N GLY A 536 -15.94 -8.29 -9.94
CA GLY A 536 -16.76 -9.51 -10.09
C GLY A 536 -16.14 -10.60 -10.95
N ASP A 537 -14.81 -10.73 -10.99
CA ASP A 537 -14.15 -11.82 -11.71
C ASP A 537 -14.46 -13.19 -11.04
N PRO A 538 -15.15 -14.12 -11.71
CA PRO A 538 -15.59 -15.36 -11.09
C PRO A 538 -14.40 -16.25 -10.67
N PHE A 539 -13.30 -16.23 -11.41
CA PHE A 539 -12.10 -17.02 -11.13
C PHE A 539 -11.37 -16.49 -9.90
N THR A 540 -11.04 -15.20 -9.89
CA THR A 540 -10.35 -14.53 -8.78
C THR A 540 -11.14 -14.68 -7.48
N GLN A 541 -12.47 -14.52 -7.52
CA GLN A 541 -13.31 -14.72 -6.35
C GLN A 541 -13.34 -16.18 -5.89
N ARG A 542 -13.45 -17.15 -6.80
CA ARG A 542 -13.43 -18.58 -6.44
C ARG A 542 -12.09 -18.97 -5.82
N ILE A 543 -10.98 -18.56 -6.42
CA ILE A 543 -9.63 -18.82 -5.91
C ILE A 543 -9.46 -18.20 -4.52
N THR A 544 -9.88 -16.95 -4.34
CA THR A 544 -9.81 -16.26 -3.03
C THR A 544 -10.62 -17.01 -1.97
N ARG A 545 -11.86 -17.43 -2.29
CA ARG A 545 -12.67 -18.26 -1.38
C ARG A 545 -11.98 -19.59 -1.05
N ASN A 546 -11.47 -20.32 -2.04
CA ASN A 546 -10.78 -21.59 -1.82
C ASN A 546 -9.62 -21.43 -0.82
N VAL A 547 -8.83 -20.36 -0.96
CA VAL A 547 -7.73 -20.04 -0.05
C VAL A 547 -8.23 -19.71 1.35
N LEU A 548 -9.19 -18.78 1.49
CA LEU A 548 -9.70 -18.37 2.79
C LEU A 548 -10.43 -19.52 3.51
N ASP A 549 -11.25 -20.29 2.81
CA ASP A 549 -12.00 -21.43 3.35
C ASP A 549 -11.04 -22.51 3.84
N ARG A 550 -10.03 -22.86 3.03
CA ARG A 550 -8.99 -23.81 3.45
C ARG A 550 -8.22 -23.30 4.66
N PHE A 551 -7.82 -22.03 4.65
CA PHE A 551 -6.95 -21.50 5.71
C PHE A 551 -7.69 -21.28 7.02
N THR A 552 -9.01 -21.12 6.98
CA THR A 552 -9.87 -20.98 8.17
C THR A 552 -10.55 -22.29 8.60
N ALA A 553 -10.42 -23.35 7.80
CA ALA A 553 -10.79 -24.72 8.18
C ALA A 553 -9.83 -25.21 9.27
N GLY A 554 -10.40 -25.46 10.45
CA GLY A 554 -9.72 -26.02 11.62
C GLY A 554 -10.25 -27.41 11.91
#